data_AF-A0A8S1M6L6-F1
#
_entry.id   AF-A0A8S1M6L6-F1
#
_cell.length_a   1.000
_cell.length_b   1.000
_cell.length_c   1.000
_cell.angle_alpha   90.00
_cell.angle_beta   90.00
_cell.angle_gamma   90.00
#
_symmetry.space_group_name_H-M   'P 1'
#
loop_
_entity.id
_entity.type
_entity.pdbx_description
1 polymer ?
#
loop_
_entity_poly.entity_id
_entity_poly.type
_entity_poly.pdbx_seq_one_letter_code
_entity_poly.pdbx_strand_id
1 'polypeptide(L)'
;MGQCVTKEGDEQRSIQRNSQKPTIQPQNGTYNSKLLNPHINDCIILEEESYLQQSSLYSIYTIMEENQVKRSTLANAVSKVKPLGNVITSGISVQFINISNGRKLHSHAIKQDKGFKQHEVSLCNEIEKTEYDEWLILTNHYEPVKDGDIVAIQHKITKCILRSSNGIMTKSKLQQVSCVDIIQDLTEDDYWILEIINDSKSICKLHSNNLIRIRHAHTNSYLSGTKNKAVLKGHMEVCVTQQSGHDIWVVEESI
;
A
#
# COMPACT_ATOMS: atom_id res chain seq x y z
N MET A 1 44.38 40.35 38.45
CA MET A 1 44.16 41.61 37.73
C MET A 1 42.68 41.67 37.33
N GLY A 2 41.98 42.75 37.70
CA GLY A 2 40.55 43.07 37.43
C GLY A 2 39.54 42.21 38.21
N GLN A 3 38.66 42.66 39.14
CA GLN A 3 37.82 43.86 39.28
C GLN A 3 37.00 44.14 38.00
N CYS A 4 35.69 44.39 37.99
CA CYS A 4 34.75 44.86 39.01
C CYS A 4 33.28 44.72 38.51
N VAL A 5 32.32 44.56 39.45
CA VAL A 5 31.05 45.31 39.62
C VAL A 5 29.84 45.08 38.69
N THR A 6 28.80 44.52 39.32
CA THR A 6 27.34 44.84 39.43
C THR A 6 26.70 45.91 38.50
N LYS A 7 25.40 45.90 38.18
CA LYS A 7 24.18 45.97 39.04
C LYS A 7 22.91 46.02 38.14
N GLU A 8 21.74 45.71 38.73
CA GLU A 8 20.37 46.27 38.50
C GLU A 8 19.83 46.30 37.04
N GLY A 9 18.65 45.77 36.70
CA GLY A 9 17.33 45.89 37.34
C GLY A 9 16.39 46.54 36.30
N ASP A 10 15.24 45.94 35.99
CA ASP A 10 13.97 46.66 35.75
C ASP A 10 12.84 45.71 35.33
N GLU A 11 11.76 45.77 36.09
CA GLU A 11 10.42 45.29 35.77
C GLU A 11 9.83 46.12 34.62
N GLN A 12 8.99 45.51 33.77
CA GLN A 12 7.66 46.07 33.45
C GLN A 12 6.79 45.15 32.56
N ARG A 13 5.64 44.78 33.14
CA ARG A 13 4.26 44.89 32.61
C ARG A 13 3.88 44.29 31.24
N SER A 14 3.13 43.19 31.36
CA SER A 14 1.75 42.98 30.86
C SER A 14 1.34 43.56 29.49
N ILE A 15 1.06 42.66 28.53
CA ILE A 15 0.00 42.87 27.53
C ILE A 15 -0.84 41.60 27.42
N GLN A 16 -2.07 41.68 27.93
CA GLN A 16 -3.18 40.77 27.65
C GLN A 16 -3.49 40.82 26.15
N ARG A 17 -3.50 39.67 25.47
CA ARG A 17 -4.18 39.52 24.18
C ARG A 17 -5.51 38.81 24.40
N ASN A 18 -6.57 39.61 24.39
CA ASN A 18 -7.94 39.18 24.15
C ASN A 18 -8.05 38.66 22.71
N SER A 19 -8.29 37.37 22.54
CA SER A 19 -8.84 36.81 21.31
C SER A 19 -10.16 36.14 21.65
N GLN A 20 -11.24 36.89 21.44
CA GLN A 20 -12.62 36.44 21.59
C GLN A 20 -12.88 35.25 20.66
N LYS A 21 -13.35 34.16 21.26
CA LYS A 21 -13.91 32.98 20.60
C LYS A 21 -15.32 33.32 20.10
N PRO A 22 -15.69 33.04 18.83
CA PRO A 22 -17.09 33.10 18.43
C PRO A 22 -17.84 31.89 19.00
N THR A 23 -18.79 32.17 19.89
CA THR A 23 -19.78 31.20 20.38
C THR A 23 -20.85 31.02 19.32
N ILE A 24 -20.89 29.85 18.67
CA ILE A 24 -21.99 29.45 17.79
C ILE A 24 -23.04 28.75 18.66
N GLN A 25 -24.20 29.37 18.80
CA GLN A 25 -25.38 28.74 19.42
C GLN A 25 -25.98 27.71 18.46
N PRO A 26 -26.45 26.54 18.94
CA PRO A 26 -27.21 25.61 18.11
C PRO A 26 -28.62 26.15 17.87
N GLN A 27 -28.99 26.31 16.60
CA GLN A 27 -30.36 26.58 16.19
C GLN A 27 -31.19 25.31 16.34
N ASN A 28 -32.26 25.41 17.13
CA ASN A 28 -33.32 24.42 17.24
C ASN A 28 -34.11 24.39 15.91
N GLY A 29 -33.78 23.45 15.03
CA GLY A 29 -34.56 23.09 13.85
C GLY A 29 -35.46 21.90 14.15
N THR A 30 -36.74 22.15 14.37
CA THR A 30 -37.79 21.13 14.53
C THR A 30 -38.07 20.51 13.16
N TYR A 31 -37.71 19.25 12.94
CA TYR A 31 -38.16 18.50 11.76
C TYR A 31 -39.23 17.50 12.17
N ASN A 32 -40.47 17.82 11.81
CA ASN A 32 -41.59 16.90 11.73
C ASN A 32 -41.29 15.82 10.68
N SER A 33 -41.22 14.55 11.07
CA SER A 33 -41.34 13.43 10.14
C SER A 33 -42.68 12.73 10.35
N LYS A 34 -43.64 13.02 9.46
CA LYS A 34 -44.76 12.12 9.20
C LYS A 34 -44.59 11.51 7.82
N LEU A 35 -44.41 10.19 7.85
CA LEU A 35 -44.88 9.18 6.88
C LEU A 35 -44.41 9.33 5.42
N LEU A 36 -43.54 8.41 4.99
CA LEU A 36 -43.69 7.69 3.72
C LEU A 36 -43.03 6.31 3.78
N ASN A 37 -43.65 5.40 3.03
CA ASN A 37 -43.64 3.94 3.09
C ASN A 37 -42.29 3.21 3.07
N PRO A 38 -42.24 1.96 3.57
CA PRO A 38 -41.14 1.03 3.38
C PRO A 38 -41.36 0.22 2.10
N HIS A 39 -40.54 0.44 1.07
CA HIS A 39 -40.15 -0.58 0.10
C HIS A 39 -39.12 0.00 -0.87
N ILE A 40 -38.18 -0.86 -1.29
CA ILE A 40 -37.05 -0.66 -2.21
C ILE A 40 -35.74 -0.37 -1.48
N ASN A 41 -35.08 -1.44 -1.03
CA ASN A 41 -33.73 -1.43 -0.47
C ASN A 41 -32.74 -2.28 -1.31
N ASP A 42 -32.99 -2.46 -2.61
CA ASP A 42 -32.15 -3.32 -3.47
C ASP A 42 -31.52 -2.60 -4.69
N CYS A 43 -31.59 -1.26 -4.80
CA CYS A 43 -31.07 -0.54 -5.98
C CYS A 43 -29.83 0.34 -5.77
N ILE A 44 -29.29 0.49 -4.56
CA ILE A 44 -28.20 1.47 -4.32
C ILE A 44 -26.80 0.85 -4.48
N ILE A 45 -26.64 -0.46 -4.33
CA ILE A 45 -25.31 -1.11 -4.33
C ILE A 45 -24.71 -1.18 -5.75
N LEU A 46 -25.54 -1.36 -6.78
CA LEU A 46 -25.06 -1.54 -8.16
C LEU A 46 -24.48 -0.24 -8.76
N GLU A 47 -25.01 0.92 -8.38
CA GLU A 47 -24.47 2.20 -8.86
C GLU A 47 -23.12 2.52 -8.22
N GLU A 48 -22.95 2.22 -6.93
CA GLU A 48 -21.69 2.46 -6.21
C GLU A 48 -20.56 1.56 -6.74
N GLU A 49 -20.81 0.27 -6.95
CA GLU A 49 -19.80 -0.64 -7.54
C GLU A 49 -19.37 -0.21 -8.95
N SER A 50 -20.33 0.24 -9.78
CA SER A 50 -20.04 0.69 -11.15
C SER A 50 -19.22 1.98 -11.18
N TYR A 51 -19.49 2.90 -10.25
CA TYR A 51 -18.75 4.16 -10.11
C TYR A 51 -17.31 3.91 -9.64
N LEU A 52 -17.14 2.99 -8.69
CA LEU A 52 -15.82 2.62 -8.15
C LEU A 52 -14.95 1.90 -9.17
N GLN A 53 -15.52 1.08 -10.05
CA GLN A 53 -14.80 0.52 -11.20
C GLN A 53 -14.36 1.61 -12.17
N GLN A 54 -15.24 2.55 -12.51
CA GLN A 54 -14.93 3.65 -13.44
C GLN A 54 -13.85 4.59 -12.88
N SER A 55 -13.89 4.92 -11.58
CA SER A 55 -12.85 5.71 -10.93
C SER A 55 -11.50 4.99 -10.92
N SER A 56 -11.49 3.70 -10.59
CA SER A 56 -10.27 2.88 -10.62
C SER A 56 -9.64 2.85 -12.01
N LEU A 57 -10.45 2.71 -13.06
CA LEU A 57 -9.99 2.75 -14.45
C LEU A 57 -9.40 4.10 -14.85
N TYR A 58 -10.01 5.21 -14.42
CA TYR A 58 -9.51 6.55 -14.68
C TYR A 58 -8.18 6.82 -13.96
N SER A 59 -8.03 6.39 -12.70
CA SER A 59 -6.77 6.48 -11.97
C SER A 59 -5.66 5.68 -12.67
N ILE A 60 -5.94 4.44 -13.13
CA ILE A 60 -4.98 3.65 -13.92
C ILE A 60 -4.58 4.43 -15.17
N TYR A 61 -5.55 4.92 -15.93
CA TYR A 61 -5.29 5.60 -17.20
C TYR A 61 -4.42 6.84 -16.99
N THR A 62 -4.75 7.65 -15.98
CA THR A 62 -4.03 8.87 -15.63
C THR A 62 -2.60 8.55 -15.19
N ILE A 63 -2.43 7.63 -14.22
CA ILE A 63 -1.10 7.31 -13.69
C ILE A 63 -0.23 6.64 -14.77
N MET A 64 -0.82 5.80 -15.62
CA MET A 64 -0.06 5.13 -16.67
C MET A 64 0.28 6.06 -17.84
N GLU A 65 -0.60 7.00 -18.22
CA GLU A 65 -0.29 8.03 -19.20
C GLU A 65 0.80 8.99 -18.70
N GLU A 66 0.71 9.45 -17.44
CA GLU A 66 1.72 10.30 -16.80
C GLU A 66 3.10 9.62 -16.79
N ASN A 67 3.13 8.31 -16.61
CA ASN A 67 4.35 7.51 -16.58
C ASN A 67 4.76 6.96 -17.96
N GLN A 68 4.14 7.43 -19.05
CA GLN A 68 4.40 7.01 -20.43
C GLN A 68 4.39 5.48 -20.61
N VAL A 69 3.55 4.79 -19.84
CA VAL A 69 3.47 3.34 -19.88
C VAL A 69 2.82 2.92 -21.20
N LYS A 70 3.36 1.87 -21.83
CA LYS A 70 2.90 1.41 -23.14
C LYS A 70 1.39 1.14 -23.12
N ARG A 71 0.67 1.57 -24.17
CA ARG A 71 -0.78 1.33 -24.34
C ARG A 71 -1.20 -0.14 -24.19
N SER A 72 -0.35 -1.09 -24.58
CA SER A 72 -0.60 -2.53 -24.39
C SER A 72 -0.67 -2.92 -22.91
N THR A 73 0.17 -2.30 -22.09
CA THR A 73 0.19 -2.51 -20.64
C THR A 73 -1.01 -1.85 -19.99
N LEU A 74 -1.43 -0.69 -20.49
CA LEU A 74 -2.66 0.00 -20.06
C LEU A 74 -3.91 -0.82 -20.36
N ALA A 75 -4.05 -1.34 -21.59
CA ALA A 75 -5.16 -2.22 -21.96
C ALA A 75 -5.20 -3.49 -21.09
N ASN A 76 -4.04 -4.07 -20.77
CA ASN A 76 -3.96 -5.21 -19.86
C ASN A 76 -4.37 -4.84 -18.43
N ALA A 77 -3.92 -3.70 -17.90
CA ALA A 77 -4.30 -3.22 -16.57
C ALA A 77 -5.81 -2.95 -16.47
N VAL A 78 -6.37 -2.26 -17.46
CA VAL A 78 -7.81 -1.97 -17.60
C VAL A 78 -8.63 -3.26 -17.67
N SER A 79 -8.21 -4.25 -18.47
CA SER A 79 -8.91 -5.55 -18.58
C SER A 79 -8.93 -6.36 -17.29
N LYS A 80 -8.06 -6.03 -16.33
CA LYS A 80 -7.95 -6.70 -15.04
C LYS A 80 -8.70 -6.00 -13.91
N VAL A 81 -9.26 -4.80 -14.15
CA VAL A 81 -10.08 -4.12 -13.15
C VAL A 81 -11.40 -4.86 -13.01
N LYS A 82 -11.52 -5.56 -11.89
CA LYS A 82 -12.72 -6.22 -11.43
C LYS A 82 -13.48 -5.28 -10.47
N PRO A 83 -14.77 -5.52 -10.20
CA PRO A 83 -15.46 -4.81 -9.12
C PRO A 83 -14.71 -5.01 -7.81
N LEU A 84 -14.74 -4.00 -6.94
CA LEU A 84 -14.17 -4.17 -5.61
C LEU A 84 -14.87 -5.33 -4.90
N GLY A 85 -14.06 -6.21 -4.31
CA GLY A 85 -14.55 -7.35 -3.56
C GLY A 85 -14.63 -7.04 -2.06
N ASN A 86 -14.47 -8.09 -1.27
CA ASN A 86 -14.52 -8.02 0.18
C ASN A 86 -13.46 -7.09 0.76
N VAL A 87 -13.77 -6.50 1.91
CA VAL A 87 -12.82 -5.74 2.71
C VAL A 87 -11.71 -6.66 3.22
N ILE A 88 -10.45 -6.25 3.05
CA ILE A 88 -9.27 -6.97 3.53
C ILE A 88 -8.96 -6.54 4.97
N THR A 89 -8.85 -7.52 5.87
CA THR A 89 -8.41 -7.33 7.25
C THR A 89 -7.04 -7.96 7.48
N SER A 90 -6.39 -7.56 8.57
CA SER A 90 -5.09 -8.11 8.99
C SER A 90 -5.15 -9.64 9.10
N GLY A 91 -4.16 -10.33 8.52
CA GLY A 91 -4.02 -11.78 8.54
C GLY A 91 -4.78 -12.54 7.44
N ILE A 92 -5.61 -11.86 6.63
CA ILE A 92 -6.22 -12.48 5.45
C ILE A 92 -5.17 -12.74 4.37
N SER A 93 -5.32 -13.88 3.70
CA SER A 93 -4.48 -14.29 2.57
C SER A 93 -4.83 -13.52 1.32
N VAL A 94 -3.83 -12.91 0.69
CA VAL A 94 -3.95 -12.12 -0.53
C VAL A 94 -2.89 -12.48 -1.55
N GLN A 95 -3.13 -12.12 -2.80
CA GLN A 95 -2.17 -12.17 -3.89
C GLN A 95 -1.94 -10.75 -4.41
N PHE A 96 -0.68 -10.42 -4.70
CA PHE A 96 -0.32 -9.13 -5.31
C PHE A 96 0.00 -9.35 -6.79
N ILE A 97 -0.80 -8.76 -7.66
CA ILE A 97 -0.64 -8.88 -9.12
C ILE A 97 -0.06 -7.58 -9.64
N ASN A 98 1.14 -7.62 -10.20
CA ASN A 98 1.73 -6.44 -10.81
C ASN A 98 0.98 -6.09 -12.10
N ILE A 99 0.43 -4.88 -12.21
CA ILE A 99 -0.41 -4.53 -13.36
C ILE A 99 0.39 -4.49 -14.67
N SER A 100 1.69 -4.19 -14.57
CA SER A 100 2.49 -3.84 -15.74
C SER A 100 2.84 -5.06 -16.61
N ASN A 101 2.85 -6.23 -15.99
CA ASN A 101 3.20 -7.50 -16.62
C ASN A 101 2.21 -8.62 -16.28
N GLY A 102 1.26 -8.35 -15.38
CA GLY A 102 0.20 -9.28 -15.01
C GLY A 102 0.64 -10.46 -14.14
N ARG A 103 1.87 -10.45 -13.63
CA ARG A 103 2.46 -11.54 -12.84
C ARG A 103 2.24 -11.34 -11.35
N LYS A 104 2.26 -12.44 -10.60
CA LYS A 104 2.06 -12.45 -9.15
C LYS A 104 3.38 -12.28 -8.41
N LEU A 105 3.35 -11.57 -7.29
CA LEU A 105 4.44 -11.56 -6.32
C LEU A 105 4.58 -12.97 -5.72
N HIS A 106 5.79 -13.49 -5.77
CA HIS A 106 6.07 -14.89 -5.50
C HIS A 106 7.31 -15.05 -4.62
N SER A 107 7.29 -16.02 -3.72
CA SER A 107 8.45 -16.41 -2.91
C SER A 107 8.48 -17.91 -2.69
N HIS A 108 9.66 -18.46 -2.39
CA HIS A 108 9.85 -19.89 -2.22
C HIS A 108 10.99 -20.21 -1.26
N ALA A 109 11.15 -21.49 -0.92
CA ALA A 109 12.18 -21.95 0.02
C ALA A 109 13.62 -21.84 -0.51
N ILE A 110 13.83 -21.59 -1.80
CA ILE A 110 15.15 -21.42 -2.40
C ILE A 110 15.77 -20.11 -1.88
N LYS A 111 16.92 -20.23 -1.23
CA LYS A 111 17.69 -19.10 -0.70
C LYS A 111 18.65 -18.58 -1.77
N GLN A 112 18.93 -17.28 -1.74
CA GLN A 112 19.88 -16.68 -2.68
C GLN A 112 21.33 -17.01 -2.28
N ASP A 113 22.09 -17.58 -3.23
CA ASP A 113 23.42 -18.20 -3.06
C ASP A 113 24.60 -17.26 -2.75
N LYS A 114 24.38 -16.04 -2.25
CA LYS A 114 25.46 -15.07 -1.99
C LYS A 114 25.58 -14.62 -0.54
N GLY A 115 25.38 -15.54 0.40
CA GLY A 115 25.78 -15.36 1.80
C GLY A 115 24.70 -14.81 2.75
N PHE A 116 23.59 -14.28 2.24
CA PHE A 116 22.55 -13.66 3.09
C PHE A 116 21.50 -14.65 3.63
N LYS A 117 21.44 -15.90 3.12
CA LYS A 117 20.45 -16.93 3.53
C LYS A 117 18.98 -16.44 3.48
N GLN A 118 18.71 -15.42 2.65
CA GLN A 118 17.39 -14.86 2.41
C GLN A 118 16.71 -15.59 1.26
N HIS A 119 15.40 -15.67 1.31
CA HIS A 119 14.55 -16.25 0.27
C HIS A 119 14.43 -15.27 -0.90
N GLU A 120 14.47 -15.79 -2.12
CA GLU A 120 14.22 -14.98 -3.32
C GLU A 120 12.75 -14.54 -3.36
N VAL A 121 12.53 -13.27 -3.71
CA VAL A 121 11.23 -12.73 -4.06
C VAL A 121 11.26 -12.36 -5.55
N SER A 122 10.22 -12.75 -6.28
CA SER A 122 10.18 -12.65 -7.74
C SER A 122 8.75 -12.48 -8.26
N LEU A 123 8.61 -12.37 -9.58
CA LEU A 123 7.34 -12.34 -10.29
C LEU A 123 7.10 -13.63 -11.08
N CYS A 124 6.04 -14.36 -10.73
CA CYS A 124 5.65 -15.60 -11.39
C CYS A 124 4.47 -15.40 -12.35
N ASN A 125 4.50 -16.11 -13.49
CA ASN A 125 3.43 -16.09 -14.50
C ASN A 125 2.68 -17.43 -14.56
N GLU A 126 2.89 -18.31 -13.58
CA GLU A 126 2.28 -19.63 -13.62
C GLU A 126 0.75 -19.50 -13.59
N ILE A 127 0.14 -20.21 -14.54
CA ILE A 127 -1.31 -20.27 -14.77
C ILE A 127 -1.96 -21.11 -13.65
N GLU A 128 -1.18 -22.00 -13.03
CA GLU A 128 -1.62 -22.81 -11.90
C GLU A 128 -1.56 -21.99 -10.61
N LYS A 129 -2.63 -22.04 -9.82
CA LYS A 129 -2.68 -21.41 -8.51
C LYS A 129 -1.68 -22.12 -7.61
N THR A 130 -0.55 -21.47 -7.31
CA THR A 130 0.40 -21.98 -6.33
C THR A 130 0.18 -21.29 -5.00
N GLU A 131 0.28 -22.04 -3.90
CA GLU A 131 0.21 -21.46 -2.55
C GLU A 131 1.42 -20.55 -2.25
N TYR A 132 2.45 -20.55 -3.13
CA TYR A 132 3.65 -19.72 -3.08
C TYR A 132 3.47 -18.29 -3.62
N ASP A 133 2.26 -17.97 -4.09
CA ASP A 133 1.88 -16.61 -4.51
C ASP A 133 1.05 -15.89 -3.44
N GLU A 134 0.86 -16.52 -2.28
CA GLU A 134 -0.04 -16.06 -1.22
C GLU A 134 0.73 -15.39 -0.08
N TRP A 135 0.18 -14.25 0.36
CA TRP A 135 0.79 -13.36 1.34
C TRP A 135 -0.24 -12.96 2.39
N LEU A 136 0.21 -12.70 3.61
CA LEU A 136 -0.61 -12.15 4.69
C LEU A 136 -0.19 -10.71 4.93
N ILE A 137 -1.15 -9.80 4.93
CA ILE A 137 -0.92 -8.42 5.37
C ILE A 137 -1.09 -8.39 6.89
N LEU A 138 -0.04 -8.03 7.62
CA LEU A 138 -0.02 -7.99 9.08
C LEU A 138 0.05 -6.53 9.54
N THR A 139 -0.98 -6.09 10.25
CA THR A 139 -1.04 -4.78 10.91
C THR A 139 -1.04 -4.93 12.43
N ASN A 140 -0.87 -3.83 13.15
CA ASN A 140 -0.96 -3.81 14.62
C ASN A 140 -2.40 -3.69 15.15
N HIS A 141 -3.41 -3.74 14.27
CA HIS A 141 -4.83 -3.63 14.61
C HIS A 141 -5.65 -4.74 13.95
N TYR A 142 -6.82 -5.02 14.53
CA TYR A 142 -7.76 -6.04 14.01
C TYR A 142 -8.81 -5.45 13.05
N GLU A 143 -8.74 -4.15 12.78
CA GLU A 143 -9.63 -3.46 11.85
C GLU A 143 -9.25 -3.74 10.38
N PRO A 144 -10.15 -3.45 9.42
CA PRO A 144 -9.79 -3.36 8.01
C PRO A 144 -8.49 -2.60 7.79
N VAL A 145 -7.67 -3.11 6.87
CA VAL A 145 -6.47 -2.41 6.42
C VAL A 145 -6.90 -1.12 5.74
N LYS A 146 -6.24 -0.01 6.04
CA LYS A 146 -6.56 1.33 5.56
C LYS A 146 -5.46 1.89 4.68
N ASP A 147 -5.82 2.89 3.89
CA ASP A 147 -4.85 3.70 3.15
C ASP A 147 -3.84 4.34 4.11
N GLY A 148 -2.56 4.18 3.81
CA GLY A 148 -1.45 4.69 4.61
C GLY A 148 -1.04 3.82 5.79
N ASP A 149 -1.67 2.67 6.03
CA ASP A 149 -1.29 1.77 7.11
C ASP A 149 0.15 1.24 6.93
N ILE A 150 0.90 1.21 8.02
CA ILE A 150 2.21 0.56 8.10
C ILE A 150 1.99 -0.91 8.41
N VAL A 151 2.48 -1.78 7.53
CA VAL A 151 2.24 -3.23 7.56
C VAL A 151 3.55 -4.01 7.44
N ALA A 152 3.56 -5.22 7.99
CA ALA A 152 4.48 -6.26 7.58
C ALA A 152 3.78 -7.21 6.60
N ILE A 153 4.49 -7.70 5.60
CA ILE A 153 3.92 -8.61 4.59
C ILE A 153 4.60 -9.97 4.75
N GLN A 154 3.84 -10.98 5.18
CA GLN A 154 4.36 -12.33 5.42
C GLN A 154 4.02 -13.25 4.25
N HIS A 155 4.99 -14.00 3.75
CA HIS A 155 4.72 -15.07 2.80
C HIS A 155 4.01 -16.24 3.49
N LYS A 156 2.88 -16.69 2.95
CA LYS A 156 1.97 -17.61 3.66
C LYS A 156 2.61 -18.97 3.94
N ILE A 157 3.35 -19.54 2.99
CA ILE A 157 3.89 -20.90 3.12
C ILE A 157 5.17 -20.93 3.95
N THR A 158 6.15 -20.10 3.59
CA THR A 158 7.47 -20.11 4.27
C THR A 158 7.48 -19.29 5.56
N LYS A 159 6.43 -18.51 5.84
CA LYS A 159 6.30 -17.63 7.02
C LYS A 159 7.35 -16.53 7.14
N CYS A 160 8.16 -16.34 6.10
CA CYS A 160 9.15 -15.27 6.05
C CYS A 160 8.50 -13.91 5.75
N ILE A 161 9.18 -12.83 6.13
CA ILE A 161 8.71 -11.46 5.96
C ILE A 161 9.37 -10.82 4.75
N LEU A 162 8.58 -10.11 3.95
CA LEU A 162 9.04 -9.31 2.83
C LEU A 162 9.92 -8.17 3.36
N ARG A 163 11.18 -8.12 2.92
CA ARG A 163 12.18 -7.17 3.37
C ARG A 163 12.86 -6.49 2.20
N SER A 164 13.20 -5.22 2.38
CA SER A 164 14.11 -4.50 1.49
C SER A 164 15.19 -3.80 2.29
N SER A 165 16.43 -4.28 2.20
CA SER A 165 17.56 -3.67 2.92
C SER A 165 18.32 -2.68 2.04
N ASN A 166 18.59 -1.50 2.57
CA ASN A 166 19.44 -0.52 1.91
C ASN A 166 20.87 -1.06 1.74
N GLY A 167 21.40 -0.95 0.52
CA GLY A 167 22.78 -1.35 0.20
C GLY A 167 22.95 -2.77 -0.34
N ILE A 168 21.91 -3.61 -0.34
CA ILE A 168 21.93 -4.87 -1.08
C ILE A 168 21.24 -4.65 -2.43
N MET A 169 21.98 -4.96 -3.49
CA MET A 169 21.54 -4.71 -4.85
C MET A 169 21.26 -6.02 -5.58
N THR A 170 20.22 -6.01 -6.41
CA THR A 170 19.92 -7.10 -7.32
C THR A 170 21.00 -7.26 -8.39
N LYS A 171 20.90 -8.30 -9.23
CA LYS A 171 21.80 -8.47 -10.40
C LYS A 171 21.75 -7.26 -11.34
N SER A 172 20.60 -6.63 -11.41
CA SER A 172 20.36 -5.45 -12.24
C SER A 172 20.74 -4.14 -11.58
N LYS A 173 21.42 -4.18 -10.41
CA LYS A 173 21.81 -3.00 -9.64
C LYS A 173 20.62 -2.13 -9.22
N LEU A 174 19.51 -2.76 -8.85
CA LEU A 174 18.37 -2.12 -8.20
C LEU A 174 18.33 -2.53 -6.73
N GLN A 175 17.66 -1.77 -5.86
CA GLN A 175 17.54 -2.16 -4.45
C GLN A 175 16.81 -3.50 -4.35
N GLN A 176 17.42 -4.44 -3.65
CA GLN A 176 16.95 -5.81 -3.58
C GLN A 176 15.75 -5.95 -2.66
N VAL A 177 14.79 -6.76 -3.13
CA VAL A 177 13.70 -7.30 -2.31
C VAL A 177 14.00 -8.77 -2.03
N SER A 178 13.80 -9.16 -0.79
CA SER A 178 14.02 -10.52 -0.32
C SER A 178 12.97 -10.90 0.71
N CYS A 179 13.04 -12.15 1.17
CA CYS A 179 12.22 -12.65 2.24
C CYS A 179 13.09 -13.23 3.36
N VAL A 180 12.82 -12.84 4.61
CA VAL A 180 13.62 -13.23 5.80
C VAL A 180 12.82 -14.08 6.77
N ASP A 181 13.45 -15.13 7.29
CA ASP A 181 12.85 -15.93 8.35
C ASP A 181 12.62 -15.08 9.62
N ILE A 182 11.47 -15.22 10.28
CA ILE A 182 11.16 -14.55 11.55
C ILE A 182 11.89 -15.28 12.69
N ILE A 183 13.21 -15.13 12.72
CA ILE A 183 14.06 -15.66 13.80
C ILE A 183 14.40 -14.53 14.79
N GLN A 184 14.21 -13.28 14.38
CA GLN A 184 14.52 -12.06 15.13
C GLN A 184 13.34 -11.09 15.03
N ASP A 185 13.37 -10.06 15.87
CA ASP A 185 12.40 -8.97 15.84
C ASP A 185 12.41 -8.26 14.47
N LEU A 186 11.25 -7.73 14.10
CA LEU A 186 11.11 -6.92 12.89
C LEU A 186 11.93 -5.63 13.02
N THR A 187 12.49 -5.20 11.89
CA THR A 187 13.34 -4.03 11.73
C THR A 187 12.67 -3.04 10.78
N GLU A 188 13.23 -1.84 10.67
CA GLU A 188 12.71 -0.81 9.75
C GLU A 188 12.68 -1.24 8.27
N ASP A 189 13.52 -2.21 7.88
CA ASP A 189 13.58 -2.79 6.53
C ASP A 189 12.41 -3.76 6.22
N ASP A 190 11.60 -4.13 7.22
CA ASP A 190 10.50 -5.10 7.10
C ASP A 190 9.13 -4.43 6.88
N TYR A 191 9.07 -3.11 7.07
CA TYR A 191 7.81 -2.38 7.08
C TYR A 191 7.52 -1.71 5.75
N TRP A 192 6.26 -1.78 5.36
CA TRP A 192 5.72 -1.25 4.13
C TRP A 192 4.49 -0.39 4.42
N ILE A 193 4.20 0.56 3.56
CA ILE A 193 3.01 1.40 3.61
C ILE A 193 2.15 1.06 2.39
N LEU A 194 0.89 0.71 2.63
CA LEU A 194 -0.07 0.43 1.57
C LEU A 194 -0.77 1.73 1.18
N GLU A 195 -0.59 2.14 -0.07
CA GLU A 195 -1.21 3.34 -0.62
C GLU A 195 -2.28 2.92 -1.63
N ILE A 196 -3.55 3.16 -1.30
CA ILE A 196 -4.68 2.83 -2.16
C ILE A 196 -4.75 3.88 -3.27
N ILE A 197 -4.69 3.40 -4.52
CA ILE A 197 -4.83 4.25 -5.68
C ILE A 197 -6.32 4.38 -6.01
N ASN A 198 -6.91 5.53 -5.69
CA ASN A 198 -8.29 5.83 -6.07
C ASN A 198 -8.53 7.33 -6.21
N ASP A 199 -9.42 7.71 -7.13
CA ASP A 199 -9.91 9.09 -7.27
C ASP A 199 -11.01 9.43 -6.26
N SER A 200 -11.69 8.42 -5.69
CA SER A 200 -12.77 8.64 -4.73
C SER A 200 -12.25 8.73 -3.29
N LYS A 201 -12.45 9.89 -2.67
CA LYS A 201 -12.15 10.15 -1.24
C LYS A 201 -12.90 9.23 -0.26
N SER A 202 -13.88 8.46 -0.71
CA SER A 202 -14.69 7.58 0.15
C SER A 202 -14.03 6.24 0.47
N ILE A 203 -13.05 5.79 -0.32
CA ILE A 203 -12.39 4.50 -0.08
C ILE A 203 -11.10 4.73 0.71
N CYS A 204 -11.21 4.58 2.02
CA CYS A 204 -10.07 4.57 2.94
C CYS A 204 -9.70 3.17 3.43
N LYS A 205 -10.46 2.13 3.02
CA LYS A 205 -10.23 0.73 3.39
C LYS A 205 -9.77 -0.05 2.17
N LEU A 206 -8.91 -1.03 2.40
CA LEU A 206 -8.46 -1.97 1.38
C LEU A 206 -9.55 -3.01 1.14
N HIS A 207 -9.88 -3.19 -0.13
CA HIS A 207 -10.78 -4.21 -0.67
C HIS A 207 -10.01 -5.07 -1.67
N SER A 208 -10.48 -6.30 -1.86
CA SER A 208 -10.07 -7.13 -2.99
C SER A 208 -10.33 -6.38 -4.30
N ASN A 209 -9.46 -6.58 -5.28
CA ASN A 209 -9.35 -5.88 -6.56
C ASN A 209 -8.96 -4.39 -6.48
N ASN A 210 -8.59 -3.85 -5.30
CA ASN A 210 -8.01 -2.51 -5.25
C ASN A 210 -6.65 -2.45 -5.93
N LEU A 211 -6.41 -1.29 -6.55
CA LEU A 211 -5.09 -0.88 -7.00
C LEU A 211 -4.35 -0.24 -5.84
N ILE A 212 -3.10 -0.63 -5.67
CA ILE A 212 -2.26 -0.10 -4.61
C ILE A 212 -0.85 0.17 -5.12
N ARG A 213 -0.14 1.04 -4.40
CA ARG A 213 1.32 1.03 -4.32
C ARG A 213 1.74 0.47 -2.97
N ILE A 214 2.89 -0.19 -2.95
CA ILE A 214 3.48 -0.73 -1.73
C ILE A 214 4.80 0.02 -1.53
N ARG A 215 4.80 1.01 -0.64
CA ARG A 215 5.97 1.86 -0.38
C ARG A 215 6.79 1.28 0.77
N HIS A 216 8.08 1.11 0.59
CA HIS A 216 8.97 0.74 1.66
C HIS A 216 9.04 1.87 2.70
N ALA A 217 8.72 1.57 3.96
CA ALA A 217 8.51 2.60 4.98
C ALA A 217 9.79 3.41 5.27
N HIS A 218 10.94 2.73 5.32
CA HIS A 218 12.22 3.39 5.61
C HIS A 218 12.75 4.22 4.44
N THR A 219 12.65 3.72 3.19
CA THR A 219 13.30 4.37 2.02
C THR A 219 12.36 5.21 1.16
N ASN A 220 11.06 5.23 1.47
CA ASN A 220 10.03 5.90 0.68
C ASN A 220 10.02 5.52 -0.81
N SER A 221 10.55 4.34 -1.13
CA SER A 221 10.66 3.83 -2.50
C SER A 221 9.68 2.68 -2.68
N TYR A 222 9.28 2.39 -3.91
CA TYR A 222 8.15 1.51 -4.19
C TYR A 222 8.57 0.10 -4.62
N LEU A 223 7.88 -0.90 -4.09
CA LEU A 223 7.95 -2.27 -4.57
C LEU A 223 7.52 -2.31 -6.03
N SER A 224 8.43 -2.76 -6.90
CA SER A 224 8.26 -2.66 -8.35
C SER A 224 8.63 -3.96 -9.05
N GLY A 225 7.86 -4.30 -10.07
CA GLY A 225 8.23 -5.33 -11.02
C GLY A 225 9.32 -4.83 -11.97
N THR A 226 10.11 -5.76 -12.52
CA THR A 226 11.07 -5.43 -13.58
C THR A 226 10.86 -6.31 -14.81
N LYS A 227 11.57 -5.99 -15.89
CA LYS A 227 11.70 -6.86 -17.08
C LYS A 227 12.91 -7.80 -16.99
N ASN A 228 13.70 -7.69 -15.93
CA ASN A 228 14.91 -8.47 -15.75
C ASN A 228 14.54 -9.86 -15.23
N LYS A 229 15.38 -10.85 -15.54
CA LYS A 229 15.15 -12.23 -15.10
C LYS A 229 15.59 -12.38 -13.64
N ALA A 230 14.77 -13.08 -12.85
CA ALA A 230 15.12 -13.53 -11.52
C ALA A 230 16.18 -14.65 -11.57
N VAL A 231 16.60 -15.15 -10.40
CA VAL A 231 17.46 -16.33 -10.30
C VAL A 231 16.67 -17.57 -10.69
N LEU A 232 15.44 -17.72 -10.19
CA LEU A 232 14.56 -18.81 -10.61
C LEU A 232 14.15 -18.66 -12.09
N LYS A 233 14.32 -19.75 -12.85
CA LYS A 233 14.07 -19.78 -14.29
C LYS A 233 12.60 -19.48 -14.58
N GLY A 234 12.34 -18.55 -15.49
CA GLY A 234 10.99 -18.16 -15.91
C GLY A 234 10.38 -17.03 -15.08
N HIS A 235 10.98 -16.70 -13.94
CA HIS A 235 10.53 -15.61 -13.07
C HIS A 235 11.20 -14.28 -13.45
N MET A 236 10.55 -13.17 -13.09
CA MET A 236 11.13 -11.83 -13.25
C MET A 236 11.53 -11.26 -11.90
N GLU A 237 12.56 -10.43 -11.91
CA GLU A 237 13.09 -9.78 -10.73
C GLU A 237 12.11 -8.73 -10.19
N VAL A 238 12.06 -8.63 -8.86
CA VAL A 238 11.34 -7.60 -8.10
C VAL A 238 12.38 -6.71 -7.42
N CYS A 239 12.12 -5.41 -7.34
CA CYS A 239 13.00 -4.45 -6.69
C CYS A 239 12.24 -3.39 -5.91
N VAL A 240 12.98 -2.53 -5.22
CA VAL A 240 12.49 -1.26 -4.68
C VAL A 240 13.10 -0.11 -5.49
N THR A 241 12.28 0.85 -5.92
CA THR A 241 12.74 2.01 -6.70
C THR A 241 11.82 3.21 -6.55
N GLN A 242 12.36 4.42 -6.75
CA GLN A 242 11.57 5.65 -6.88
C GLN A 242 11.06 5.87 -8.32
N GLN A 243 11.56 5.09 -9.28
CA GLN A 243 11.09 5.16 -10.66
C GLN A 243 9.69 4.60 -10.77
N SER A 244 8.78 5.39 -11.33
CA SER A 244 7.40 5.01 -11.57
C SER A 244 7.25 4.12 -12.81
N GLY A 245 6.12 3.42 -12.89
CA GLY A 245 5.65 2.72 -14.11
C GLY A 245 5.51 1.21 -13.98
N HIS A 246 6.08 0.61 -12.92
CA HIS A 246 6.00 -0.82 -12.63
C HIS A 246 5.68 -1.12 -11.15
N ASP A 247 5.24 -0.10 -10.42
CA ASP A 247 5.05 -0.03 -8.97
C ASP A 247 3.59 -0.21 -8.52
N ILE A 248 2.68 -0.42 -9.47
CA ILE A 248 1.25 -0.58 -9.21
C ILE A 248 0.87 -2.06 -9.19
N TRP A 249 0.09 -2.42 -8.17
CA TRP A 249 -0.34 -3.77 -7.88
C TRP A 249 -1.86 -3.82 -7.73
N VAL A 250 -2.47 -4.93 -8.12
CA VAL A 250 -3.83 -5.29 -7.71
C VAL A 250 -3.71 -6.26 -6.53
N VAL A 251 -4.48 -6.02 -5.48
CA VAL A 251 -4.63 -6.96 -4.37
C VAL A 251 -5.84 -7.85 -4.63
N GLU A 252 -5.67 -9.16 -4.67
CA GLU A 252 -6.81 -10.09 -4.74
C GLU A 252 -6.85 -10.96 -3.47
N GLU A 253 -8.01 -11.07 -2.84
CA GLU A 253 -8.23 -12.05 -1.75
C GLU A 253 -8.01 -13.48 -2.29
N SER A 254 -7.22 -14.28 -1.56
CA SER A 254 -7.02 -15.69 -1.89
C SER A 254 -8.18 -16.51 -1.34
N ILE A 255 -8.84 -17.28 -2.21
CA ILE A 255 -9.92 -18.22 -1.85
C ILE A 255 -9.34 -19.51 -1.28
#